data_AF-A0A1C5PTQ0-F1
#
_entry.id   AF-A0A1C5PTQ0-F1
#
_cell.length_a   1.000
_cell.length_b   1.000
_cell.length_c   1.000
_cell.angle_alpha   90.00
_cell.angle_beta   90.00
_cell.angle_gamma   90.00
#
_symmetry.space_group_name_H-M   'P 1'
#
loop_
_entity.id
_entity.type
_entity.pdbx_description
1 polymer ?
#
loop_
_entity_poly.entity_id
_entity_poly.type
_entity_poly.pdbx_seq_one_letter_code
_entity_poly.pdbx_strand_id
1 'polypeptide(L)'
;MKPVKGMLTGPVTILNCSFPREDISLRDCAFQIGLAICDEVLDLESNGIRIIQIDEAALREKLPLRRRDWHEDYLDWAIKAFRLVHSGVKPETQIHTHMCYSEFGDIIKDIDDMEWGCDHL
;
A
#
# COMPACT_ATOMS: atom_id res chain seq x y z
N MET A 1 -8.45 -4.56 -28.44
CA MET A 1 -8.84 -4.86 -27.04
C MET A 1 -8.55 -3.63 -26.19
N LYS A 2 -9.40 -3.33 -25.20
CA LYS A 2 -9.09 -2.30 -24.20
C LYS A 2 -8.12 -2.88 -23.15
N PRO A 3 -7.28 -2.07 -22.49
CA PRO A 3 -6.45 -2.55 -21.39
C PRO A 3 -7.30 -3.19 -20.29
N VAL A 4 -6.86 -4.34 -19.77
CA VAL A 4 -7.43 -4.98 -18.57
C VAL A 4 -6.63 -4.53 -17.36
N LYS A 5 -7.32 -4.27 -16.25
CA LYS A 5 -6.71 -3.82 -15.00
C LYS A 5 -6.54 -5.00 -14.03
N GLY A 6 -5.34 -5.21 -13.52
CA GLY A 6 -5.10 -6.09 -12.37
C GLY A 6 -5.68 -5.45 -11.11
N MET A 7 -6.21 -6.24 -10.18
CA MET A 7 -6.88 -5.74 -8.98
C MET A 7 -6.37 -6.50 -7.77
N LEU A 8 -5.76 -5.78 -6.84
CA LEU A 8 -5.19 -6.31 -5.60
C LEU A 8 -5.66 -5.48 -4.40
N THR A 9 -5.67 -6.10 -3.23
CA THR A 9 -5.89 -5.42 -1.96
C THR A 9 -4.54 -5.16 -1.30
N GLY A 10 -4.33 -3.94 -0.82
CA GLY A 10 -3.06 -3.53 -0.21
C GLY A 10 -2.80 -4.19 1.16
N PRO A 11 -1.53 -4.21 1.58
CA PRO A 11 -1.09 -4.92 2.79
C PRO A 11 -1.70 -4.37 4.07
N VAL A 12 -1.94 -3.05 4.15
CA VAL A 12 -2.49 -2.43 5.37
C VAL A 12 -3.97 -2.79 5.51
N THR A 13 -4.70 -2.82 4.40
CA THR A 13 -6.12 -3.23 4.40
C THR A 13 -6.27 -4.70 4.75
N ILE A 14 -5.48 -5.59 4.17
CA ILE A 14 -5.49 -7.01 4.53
C ILE A 14 -5.20 -7.17 6.02
N LEU A 15 -4.20 -6.46 6.55
CA LEU A 15 -3.85 -6.51 7.97
C LEU A 15 -4.98 -5.99 8.87
N ASN A 16 -5.58 -4.84 8.53
CA ASN A 16 -6.56 -4.17 9.37
C ASN A 16 -7.91 -4.90 9.40
N CYS A 17 -8.29 -5.55 8.29
CA CYS A 17 -9.50 -6.35 8.19
C CYS A 17 -9.33 -7.80 8.67
N SER A 18 -8.16 -8.14 9.24
CA SER A 18 -7.84 -9.46 9.78
C SER A 18 -7.65 -9.44 11.30
N PHE A 19 -7.58 -10.62 11.91
CA PHE A 19 -7.07 -10.80 13.27
C PHE A 19 -5.56 -11.09 13.20
N PRO A 20 -4.68 -10.09 13.40
CA PRO A 20 -3.25 -10.30 13.29
C PRO A 20 -2.74 -11.19 14.42
N ARG A 21 -1.65 -11.92 14.13
CA ARG A 21 -0.88 -12.62 15.17
C ARG A 21 -0.28 -11.62 16.16
N GLU A 22 -0.11 -12.06 17.40
CA GLU A 22 0.33 -11.18 18.51
C GLU A 22 1.82 -11.33 18.87
N ASP A 23 2.53 -12.27 18.25
CA ASP A 23 3.93 -12.59 18.56
C ASP A 23 4.95 -11.79 17.74
N ILE A 24 4.51 -11.05 16.72
CA ILE A 24 5.34 -10.08 15.98
C ILE A 24 4.61 -8.74 15.85
N SER A 25 5.35 -7.69 15.49
CA SER A 25 4.75 -6.35 15.36
C SER A 25 3.81 -6.26 14.14
N LEU A 26 2.81 -5.38 14.21
CA LEU A 26 1.91 -5.10 13.07
C LEU A 26 2.68 -4.63 11.83
N ARG A 27 3.75 -3.86 12.04
CA ARG A 27 4.68 -3.45 11.00
C ARG A 27 5.27 -4.66 10.28
N ASP A 28 5.81 -5.62 11.02
CA ASP A 28 6.47 -6.79 10.43
C ASP A 28 5.44 -7.67 9.69
N CYS A 29 4.22 -7.80 10.22
CA CYS A 29 3.10 -8.41 9.51
C CYS A 29 2.80 -7.68 8.18
N ALA A 30 2.66 -6.35 8.21
CA ALA A 30 2.36 -5.56 7.02
C ALA A 30 3.45 -5.70 5.95
N PHE A 31 4.72 -5.72 6.33
CA PHE A 31 5.82 -5.93 5.39
C PHE A 31 5.83 -7.33 4.79
N GLN A 32 5.55 -8.38 5.59
CA GLN A 32 5.45 -9.75 5.07
C GLN A 32 4.31 -9.88 4.06
N ILE A 33 3.15 -9.28 4.36
CA ILE A 33 2.03 -9.22 3.41
C ILE A 33 2.44 -8.41 2.17
N GLY A 34 3.11 -7.28 2.36
CA GLY A 34 3.58 -6.43 1.26
C GLY A 34 4.53 -7.15 0.30
N LEU A 35 5.44 -7.98 0.81
CA LEU A 35 6.32 -8.83 -0.01
C LEU A 35 5.51 -9.82 -0.85
N ALA A 36 4.53 -10.49 -0.25
CA ALA A 36 3.69 -11.44 -0.97
C ALA A 36 2.86 -10.78 -2.08
N ILE A 37 2.35 -9.57 -1.86
CA ILE A 37 1.63 -8.82 -2.90
C ILE A 37 2.61 -8.30 -3.97
N CYS A 38 3.85 -7.95 -3.60
CA CYS A 38 4.88 -7.56 -4.56
C CYS A 38 5.16 -8.67 -5.58
N ASP A 39 5.27 -9.92 -5.11
CA ASP A 39 5.43 -11.06 -6.00
C ASP A 39 4.25 -11.18 -6.99
N GLU A 40 3.00 -11.04 -6.49
CA GLU A 40 1.80 -11.07 -7.35
C GLU A 40 1.77 -9.89 -8.35
N VAL A 41 2.20 -8.69 -7.95
CA VAL A 41 2.31 -7.54 -8.84
C VAL A 41 3.29 -7.80 -9.98
N LEU A 42 4.45 -8.38 -9.67
CA LEU A 42 5.45 -8.74 -10.67
C LEU A 42 4.96 -9.86 -11.58
N ASP A 43 4.21 -10.82 -11.06
CA ASP A 43 3.58 -11.88 -11.84
C ASP A 43 2.53 -11.31 -12.80
N LEU A 44 1.68 -10.39 -12.35
CA LEU A 44 0.72 -9.68 -13.22
C LEU A 44 1.45 -8.90 -14.33
N GLU A 45 2.51 -8.17 -14.00
CA GLU A 45 3.31 -7.42 -14.97
C GLU A 45 3.93 -8.36 -16.02
N SER A 46 4.53 -9.47 -15.57
CA SER A 46 5.17 -10.46 -16.45
C SER A 46 4.19 -11.13 -17.42
N ASN A 47 2.92 -11.27 -17.01
CA ASN A 47 1.81 -11.76 -17.83
C ASN A 47 1.18 -10.68 -18.72
N GLY A 48 1.77 -9.48 -18.78
CA GLY A 48 1.38 -8.42 -19.71
C GLY A 48 0.31 -7.46 -19.21
N ILE A 49 -0.05 -7.51 -17.92
CA ILE A 49 -0.93 -6.51 -17.30
C ILE A 49 -0.11 -5.25 -17.04
N ARG A 50 -0.46 -4.15 -17.72
CA ARG A 50 0.26 -2.87 -17.63
C ARG A 50 -0.41 -1.83 -16.73
N ILE A 51 -1.58 -2.16 -16.17
CA ILE A 51 -2.31 -1.30 -15.26
C ILE A 51 -2.74 -2.16 -14.07
N ILE A 52 -2.25 -1.85 -12.88
CA ILE A 52 -2.51 -2.61 -11.66
C ILE A 52 -3.11 -1.65 -10.63
N GLN A 53 -4.27 -2.01 -10.07
CA GLN A 53 -4.86 -1.33 -8.93
C GLN A 53 -4.50 -2.05 -7.64
N ILE A 54 -4.07 -1.30 -6.63
CA ILE A 54 -3.84 -1.80 -5.27
C ILE A 54 -4.64 -0.91 -4.32
N ASP A 55 -5.67 -1.48 -3.69
CA ASP A 55 -6.62 -0.71 -2.89
C ASP A 55 -6.26 -0.69 -1.40
N GLU A 56 -6.20 0.50 -0.82
CA GLU A 56 -5.95 0.72 0.61
C GLU A 56 -7.15 1.36 1.31
N ALA A 57 -8.28 0.66 1.28
CA ALA A 57 -9.55 1.13 1.83
C ALA A 57 -9.53 1.32 3.36
N ALA A 58 -8.71 0.56 4.08
CA ALA A 58 -8.64 0.59 5.54
C ALA A 58 -7.37 1.25 6.09
N LEU A 59 -6.68 2.07 5.28
CA LEU A 59 -5.47 2.78 5.70
C LEU A 59 -5.71 3.63 6.95
N ARG A 60 -6.85 4.33 7.06
CA ARG A 60 -7.12 5.24 8.18
C ARG A 60 -7.78 4.58 9.39
N GLU A 61 -8.25 3.34 9.27
CA GLU A 61 -9.09 2.72 10.28
C GLU A 61 -8.41 2.53 11.63
N LYS A 62 -7.08 2.36 11.64
CA LYS A 62 -6.28 2.17 12.86
C LYS A 62 -5.34 3.34 13.15
N LEU A 63 -5.61 4.53 12.61
CA LEU A 63 -4.85 5.72 13.00
C LEU A 63 -4.94 5.95 14.51
N PRO A 64 -3.81 6.22 15.19
CA PRO A 64 -3.83 6.59 16.61
C PRO A 64 -4.76 7.77 16.88
N LEU A 65 -5.41 7.81 18.05
CA LEU A 65 -6.35 8.90 18.37
C LEU A 65 -5.65 10.28 18.43
N ARG A 66 -4.37 10.29 18.78
CA ARG A 66 -3.55 11.51 18.89
C ARG A 66 -2.78 11.72 17.61
N ARG A 67 -3.04 12.85 16.94
CA ARG A 67 -2.38 13.23 15.66
C ARG A 67 -0.86 13.22 15.71
N ARG A 68 -0.28 13.64 16.84
CA ARG A 68 1.17 13.66 17.04
C ARG A 68 1.81 12.26 17.01
N ASP A 69 1.02 11.22 17.26
CA ASP A 69 1.49 9.84 17.32
C ASP A 69 1.26 9.12 15.96
N TRP A 70 0.65 9.79 14.96
CA TRP A 70 0.28 9.17 13.68
C TRP A 70 1.47 8.64 12.87
N HIS A 71 2.53 9.44 12.72
CA HIS A 71 3.67 9.08 11.89
C HIS A 71 4.54 8.01 12.54
N GLU A 72 4.97 8.26 13.78
CA GLU A 72 5.87 7.36 14.52
C GLU A 72 5.24 5.97 14.74
N ASP A 73 3.95 5.91 15.09
CA ASP A 73 3.32 4.65 15.47
C ASP A 73 2.69 3.89 14.29
N TYR A 74 2.32 4.58 13.20
CA TYR A 74 1.44 4.00 12.17
C TYR A 74 1.80 4.34 10.72
N LEU A 75 1.70 5.61 10.32
CA LEU A 75 1.78 6.01 8.92
C LEU A 75 3.15 5.71 8.29
N ASP A 76 4.23 5.87 9.05
CA ASP A 76 5.59 5.68 8.53
C ASP A 76 5.82 4.27 8.00
N TRP A 77 5.29 3.24 8.67
CA TRP A 77 5.42 1.88 8.19
C TRP A 77 4.29 1.48 7.26
N ALA A 78 3.08 2.00 7.43
CA ALA A 78 1.95 1.71 6.55
C ALA A 78 2.24 2.16 5.11
N ILE A 79 2.77 3.38 4.93
CA ILE A 79 3.16 3.92 3.62
C ILE A 79 4.32 3.13 3.02
N LYS A 80 5.34 2.79 3.82
CA LYS A 80 6.48 1.98 3.34
C LYS A 80 6.05 0.57 2.93
N ALA A 81 5.12 -0.04 3.66
CA ALA A 81 4.56 -1.35 3.32
C ALA A 81 3.80 -1.29 2.00
N PHE A 82 3.02 -0.23 1.76
CA PHE A 82 2.35 -0.01 0.47
C PHE A 82 3.35 0.18 -0.68
N ARG A 83 4.33 1.07 -0.53
CA ARG A 83 5.37 1.31 -1.55
C ARG A 83 6.14 0.05 -1.92
N LEU A 84 6.39 -0.82 -0.95
CA LEU A 84 7.08 -2.09 -1.17
C LEU A 84 6.39 -2.94 -2.23
N VAL A 85 5.05 -2.95 -2.23
CA VAL A 85 4.21 -3.77 -3.12
C VAL A 85 4.47 -3.52 -4.60
N HIS A 86 4.84 -2.30 -4.97
CA HIS A 86 5.08 -1.94 -6.38
C HIS A 86 6.48 -1.41 -6.63
N SER A 87 7.41 -1.62 -5.70
CA SER A 87 8.78 -1.11 -5.81
C SER A 87 9.59 -1.73 -6.95
N GLY A 88 9.22 -2.94 -7.40
CA GLY A 88 9.91 -3.65 -8.47
C GLY A 88 9.31 -3.50 -9.87
N VAL A 89 8.21 -2.76 -10.03
CA VAL A 89 7.55 -2.62 -11.33
C VAL A 89 8.32 -1.68 -12.24
N LYS A 90 8.14 -1.86 -13.55
CA LYS A 90 8.76 -0.98 -14.54
C LYS A 90 8.11 0.40 -14.53
N PRO A 91 8.85 1.47 -14.88
CA PRO A 91 8.29 2.83 -14.97
C PRO A 91 7.09 2.96 -15.92
N GLU A 92 6.97 2.07 -16.91
CA GLU A 92 5.86 2.08 -17.86
C GLU A 92 4.58 1.42 -17.31
N THR A 93 4.68 0.66 -16.21
CA THR A 93 3.55 0.02 -15.54
C THR A 93 2.80 1.03 -14.68
N GLN A 94 1.51 1.20 -14.96
CA GLN A 94 0.68 2.16 -14.22
C GLN A 94 0.16 1.52 -12.94
N ILE A 95 0.57 2.07 -11.80
CA ILE A 95 0.03 1.72 -10.49
C ILE A 95 -1.07 2.73 -10.16
N HIS A 96 -2.23 2.21 -9.78
CA HIS A 96 -3.35 3.01 -9.31
C HIS A 96 -3.65 2.61 -7.88
N THR A 97 -3.91 3.59 -7.03
CA THR A 97 -4.45 3.35 -5.69
C THR A 97 -5.87 3.88 -5.59
N HIS A 98 -6.71 3.17 -4.84
CA HIS A 98 -8.02 3.66 -4.44
C HIS A 98 -8.14 3.62 -2.92
N MET A 99 -8.64 4.72 -2.37
CA MET A 99 -8.93 4.88 -0.95
C MET A 99 -10.36 5.38 -0.79
N CYS A 100 -11.14 4.78 0.12
CA CYS A 100 -12.57 5.04 0.26
C CYS A 100 -12.92 6.34 1.02
N TYR A 101 -12.08 7.38 0.96
CA TYR A 101 -12.27 8.62 1.74
C TYR A 101 -12.54 9.83 0.84
N SER A 102 -13.35 10.77 1.33
CA SER A 102 -13.67 12.03 0.62
C SER A 102 -12.92 13.25 1.17
N GLU A 103 -12.32 13.14 2.36
CA GLU A 103 -11.58 14.22 3.03
C GLU A 103 -10.16 13.75 3.37
N PHE A 104 -9.16 14.30 2.67
CA PHE A 104 -7.75 13.92 2.83
C PHE A 104 -6.89 14.96 3.54
N GLY A 105 -7.47 16.09 3.97
CA GLY A 105 -6.70 17.29 4.37
C GLY A 105 -5.60 17.05 5.41
N ASP A 106 -5.77 16.05 6.27
CA ASP A 106 -4.85 15.72 7.35
C ASP A 106 -3.74 14.71 7.00
N ILE A 107 -3.87 14.01 5.87
CA ILE A 107 -2.96 12.93 5.43
C ILE A 107 -2.55 13.07 3.95
N ILE A 108 -2.82 14.21 3.33
CA ILE A 108 -2.62 14.37 1.87
C ILE A 108 -1.15 14.22 1.48
N LYS A 109 -0.23 14.67 2.34
CA LYS A 109 1.21 14.50 2.13
C LYS A 109 1.63 13.04 2.23
N ASP A 110 1.04 12.30 3.17
CA ASP A 110 1.28 10.87 3.34
C ASP A 110 0.81 10.05 2.13
N ILE A 111 -0.25 10.51 1.47
CA ILE A 111 -0.77 9.94 0.22
C ILE A 111 0.19 10.24 -0.93
N ASP A 112 0.69 11.47 -1.05
CA ASP A 112 1.70 11.81 -2.06
C ASP A 112 2.96 10.94 -1.92
N ASP A 113 3.36 10.66 -0.67
CA ASP A 113 4.50 9.80 -0.35
C ASP A 113 4.29 8.32 -0.73
N MET A 114 3.06 7.88 -1.00
CA MET A 114 2.76 6.54 -1.55
C MET A 114 3.14 6.42 -3.03
N GLU A 115 3.09 7.51 -3.80
CA GLU A 115 3.32 7.50 -5.25
C GLU A 115 4.76 7.85 -5.64
N TRP A 116 5.35 8.90 -5.04
CA TRP A 116 6.60 9.52 -5.52
C TRP A 116 7.86 9.08 -4.76
N GLY A 117 7.92 7.78 -4.47
CA GLY A 117 8.94 7.19 -3.61
C GLY A 117 10.16 6.57 -4.29
N CYS A 118 10.34 6.71 -5.60
CA CYS A 118 11.50 6.16 -6.32
C CYS A 118 12.51 7.25 -6.69
N ASP A 119 12.94 8.06 -5.73
CA ASP A 119 14.18 8.83 -5.86
C ASP A 119 15.19 8.39 -4.79
N HIS A 120 16.21 7.69 -5.28
CA HIS A 120 17.54 7.47 -4.69
C HIS A 120 17.72 6.33 -3.66
N LEU A 121 17.66 5.10 -4.17
CA LEU A 121 18.69 4.08 -3.88
C LEU A 121 19.42 3.71 -5.18
#